data_AF-A0A964G328-F1
#
_entry.id   AF-A0A964G328-F1
#
_cell.length_a   1.000
_cell.length_b   1.000
_cell.length_c   1.000
_cell.angle_alpha   90.00
_cell.angle_beta   90.00
_cell.angle_gamma   90.00
#
_symmetry.space_group_name_H-M   'P 1'
#
loop_
_entity.id
_entity.type
_entity.pdbx_description
1 polymer ?
#
loop_
_entity_poly.entity_id
_entity_poly.type
_entity_poly.pdbx_seq_one_letter_code
_entity_poly.pdbx_strand_id
1 'polypeptide(L)'
;MKISAAMVNHYLSDITVAWFNHHELPADEMQEYLPLVQWMKQNASNHDDLEYLKLAFEYLLTHPDVNHEDFSGGRYPYDSDDIIEIIDFIYRTIWSDSPPVSLSNSDDVQLVSISLDDWWADREQLPALITLSK
;
A
#
# COMPACT_ATOMS: atom_id res chain seq x y z
N MET A 1 -13.51 1.11 7.32
CA MET A 1 -12.35 0.48 7.98
C MET A 1 -11.22 1.50 8.11
N LYS A 2 -10.58 1.59 9.27
CA LYS A 2 -9.39 2.42 9.46
C LYS A 2 -8.14 1.60 9.18
N ILE A 3 -7.21 2.12 8.38
CA ILE A 3 -5.95 1.45 8.04
C ILE A 3 -4.78 2.41 8.32
N SER A 4 -3.72 1.91 8.94
CA SER A 4 -2.54 2.74 9.24
C SER A 4 -1.81 3.15 7.96
N ALA A 5 -1.65 4.46 7.74
CA ALA A 5 -0.81 4.98 6.67
C ALA A 5 0.67 4.58 6.87
N ALA A 6 1.12 4.45 8.13
CA ALA A 6 2.48 4.01 8.43
C ALA A 6 2.72 2.54 8.03
N MET A 7 1.71 1.67 8.16
CA MET A 7 1.76 0.30 7.66
C MET A 7 1.89 0.24 6.13
N VAL A 8 1.08 1.03 5.43
CA VAL A 8 1.16 1.11 3.96
C VAL A 8 2.54 1.59 3.51
N ASN A 9 3.04 2.67 4.14
CA ASN A 9 4.37 3.22 3.83
C ASN A 9 5.49 2.25 4.18
N HIS A 10 5.36 1.47 5.26
CA HIS A 10 6.33 0.44 5.64
C HIS A 10 6.49 -0.60 4.54
N TYR A 11 5.39 -1.17 4.04
CA TYR A 11 5.47 -2.17 2.98
C TYR A 11 5.84 -1.57 1.62
N LEU A 12 5.43 -0.35 1.29
CA LEU A 12 5.92 0.31 0.08
C LEU A 12 7.43 0.58 0.16
N SER A 13 7.98 0.84 1.36
CA SER A 13 9.43 0.99 1.57
C SER A 13 10.22 -0.30 1.33
N ASP A 14 9.62 -1.48 1.48
CA ASP A 14 10.23 -2.76 1.08
C ASP A 14 10.50 -2.84 -0.44
N ILE A 15 9.96 -1.90 -1.21
CA ILE A 15 10.19 -1.77 -2.65
C ILE A 15 10.95 -0.47 -2.94
N THR A 16 10.36 0.67 -2.59
CA THR A 16 10.87 2.01 -2.98
C THR A 16 12.21 2.31 -2.32
N VAL A 17 12.38 2.05 -1.02
CA VAL A 17 13.66 2.27 -0.33
C VAL A 17 14.64 1.13 -0.65
N ALA A 18 14.14 -0.11 -0.64
CA ALA A 18 14.96 -1.29 -0.87
C ALA A 18 15.65 -1.29 -2.25
N TRP A 19 14.96 -0.82 -3.29
CA TRP A 19 15.51 -0.67 -4.63
C TRP A 19 16.76 0.23 -4.64
N PHE A 20 16.66 1.39 -3.99
CA PHE A 20 17.74 2.37 -3.95
C PHE A 20 18.90 2.02 -3.02
N ASN A 21 18.81 0.92 -2.25
CA ASN A 21 20.00 0.37 -1.60
C ASN A 21 21.02 -0.19 -2.61
N HIS A 22 20.58 -0.45 -3.84
CA HIS A 22 21.39 -1.08 -4.89
C HIS A 22 21.39 -0.31 -6.22
N HIS A 23 20.52 0.69 -6.39
CA HIS A 23 20.36 1.46 -7.63
C HIS A 23 20.33 2.96 -7.34
N GLU A 24 20.76 3.77 -8.31
CA GLU A 24 20.77 5.23 -8.20
C GLU A 24 19.55 5.90 -8.82
N LEU A 25 18.75 5.14 -9.58
CA LEU A 25 17.56 5.60 -10.30
C LEU A 25 16.42 4.58 -10.13
N PRO A 26 15.15 4.98 -10.30
CA PRO A 26 14.03 4.05 -10.44
C PRO A 26 14.28 2.98 -11.52
N ALA A 27 13.60 1.85 -11.42
CA ALA A 27 13.63 0.82 -12.46
C ALA A 27 13.09 1.36 -13.80
N ASP A 28 13.66 0.90 -14.90
CA ASP A 28 13.16 1.23 -16.24
C ASP A 28 11.90 0.39 -16.56
N GLU A 29 11.81 -0.82 -15.99
CA GLU A 29 10.67 -1.71 -16.14
C GLU A 29 10.11 -2.17 -14.77
N MET A 30 8.79 -2.16 -14.62
CA MET A 30 8.13 -2.57 -13.37
C MET A 30 8.45 -4.02 -12.96
N GLN A 31 8.72 -4.90 -13.93
CA GLN A 31 9.08 -6.29 -13.69
C GLN A 31 10.36 -6.44 -12.86
N GLU A 32 11.24 -5.44 -12.85
CA GLU A 32 12.46 -5.46 -12.05
C GLU A 32 12.16 -5.40 -10.54
N TYR A 33 11.02 -4.84 -10.14
CA TYR A 33 10.57 -4.84 -8.75
C TYR A 33 10.02 -6.19 -8.28
N LEU A 34 9.78 -7.17 -9.17
CA LEU A 34 9.12 -8.43 -8.81
C LEU A 34 9.75 -9.15 -7.59
N PRO A 35 11.08 -9.25 -7.44
CA PRO A 35 11.68 -9.84 -6.24
C PRO A 35 11.30 -9.10 -4.95
N LEU A 36 11.27 -7.76 -5.00
CA LEU A 36 10.87 -6.90 -3.87
C LEU A 36 9.38 -7.01 -3.58
N VAL A 37 8.53 -7.15 -4.61
CA VAL A 37 7.09 -7.41 -4.43
C VAL A 37 6.85 -8.74 -3.70
N GLN A 38 7.59 -9.80 -4.06
CA GLN A 38 7.47 -11.08 -3.36
C GLN A 38 7.96 -11.00 -1.91
N TRP A 39 9.03 -10.24 -1.66
CA TRP A 39 9.52 -9.96 -0.31
C TRP A 39 8.49 -9.21 0.53
N MET A 40 7.95 -8.10 0.01
CA MET A 40 6.90 -7.31 0.65
C MET A 40 5.68 -8.17 0.97
N LYS A 41 5.22 -9.01 0.02
CA LYS A 41 4.09 -9.94 0.23
C LYS A 41 4.37 -10.89 1.40
N GLN A 42 5.57 -11.46 1.47
CA GLN A 42 5.95 -12.37 2.54
C GLN A 42 5.96 -11.66 3.90
N ASN A 43 6.52 -10.44 3.97
CA ASN A 43 6.53 -9.63 5.18
C ASN A 43 5.11 -9.28 5.64
N ALA A 44 4.27 -8.77 4.74
CA ALA A 44 2.87 -8.46 5.04
C ALA A 44 2.10 -9.70 5.50
N SER A 45 2.39 -10.87 4.93
CA SER A 45 1.77 -12.14 5.35
C SER A 45 2.21 -12.57 6.75
N ASN A 46 3.48 -12.37 7.11
CA ASN A 46 3.99 -12.73 8.43
C ASN A 46 3.37 -11.89 9.56
N HIS A 47 2.85 -10.71 9.23
CA HIS A 47 2.20 -9.78 10.16
C HIS A 47 0.66 -9.80 10.06
N ASP A 48 0.08 -10.69 9.24
CA ASP A 48 -1.36 -10.75 8.93
C ASP A 48 -1.92 -9.40 8.40
N ASP A 49 -1.12 -8.66 7.63
CA ASP A 49 -1.48 -7.36 7.06
C ASP A 49 -1.96 -7.43 5.60
N LEU A 50 -1.85 -8.59 4.95
CA LEU A 50 -2.03 -8.69 3.50
C LEU A 50 -3.43 -8.25 3.02
N GLU A 51 -4.49 -8.55 3.76
CA GLU A 51 -5.85 -8.11 3.41
C GLU A 51 -6.04 -6.60 3.60
N TYR A 52 -5.47 -6.03 4.67
CA TYR A 52 -5.50 -4.59 4.91
C TYR A 52 -4.70 -3.83 3.85
N LEU A 53 -3.53 -4.36 3.47
CA LEU A 53 -2.71 -3.79 2.42
C LEU A 53 -3.43 -3.81 1.07
N LYS A 54 -4.16 -4.89 0.77
CA LYS A 54 -5.02 -4.96 -0.43
C LYS A 54 -6.04 -3.82 -0.45
N LEU A 55 -6.79 -3.65 0.63
CA LEU A 55 -7.81 -2.60 0.73
C LEU A 55 -7.22 -1.19 0.66
N ALA A 56 -6.05 -0.98 1.26
CA ALA A 56 -5.32 0.28 1.17
C ALA A 56 -4.87 0.58 -0.27
N PHE A 57 -4.37 -0.41 -1.00
CA PHE A 57 -3.98 -0.22 -2.41
C PHE A 57 -5.18 0.00 -3.31
N GLU A 58 -6.29 -0.72 -3.11
CA GLU A 58 -7.55 -0.44 -3.80
C GLU A 58 -7.99 1.01 -3.56
N TYR A 59 -7.92 1.48 -2.32
CA TYR A 59 -8.23 2.88 -1.96
C TYR A 59 -7.31 3.88 -2.65
N LEU A 60 -5.99 3.68 -2.59
CA LEU A 60 -5.02 4.58 -3.22
C LEU A 60 -5.16 4.63 -4.74
N LEU A 61 -5.52 3.52 -5.39
CA LEU A 61 -5.75 3.48 -6.84
C LEU A 61 -7.06 4.15 -7.27
N THR A 62 -8.03 4.31 -6.35
CA THR A 62 -9.35 4.91 -6.65
C THR A 62 -9.51 6.34 -6.16
N HIS A 63 -8.59 6.83 -5.33
CA HIS A 63 -8.63 8.16 -4.71
C HIS A 63 -7.44 9.03 -5.17
N PRO A 64 -7.53 9.62 -6.38
CA PRO A 64 -6.44 10.42 -6.95
C PRO A 64 -6.20 11.75 -6.21
N ASP A 65 -7.05 12.09 -5.24
CA ASP A 65 -6.90 13.24 -4.36
C ASP A 65 -5.92 13.00 -3.19
N VAL A 66 -5.52 11.76 -2.95
CA VAL A 66 -4.47 11.42 -1.99
C VAL A 66 -3.11 11.81 -2.57
N ASN A 67 -2.21 12.33 -1.73
CA ASN A 67 -0.83 12.61 -2.15
C ASN A 67 0.01 11.32 -2.11
N HIS A 68 0.21 10.67 -3.26
CA HIS A 68 0.94 9.40 -3.33
C HIS A 68 2.45 9.55 -3.03
N GLU A 69 3.02 10.74 -3.21
CA GLU A 69 4.41 11.04 -2.83
C GLU A 69 4.70 10.80 -1.34
N ASP A 70 3.69 10.85 -0.47
CA ASP A 70 3.83 10.55 0.96
C ASP A 70 4.29 9.09 1.21
N PHE A 71 4.15 8.21 0.21
CA PHE A 71 4.54 6.80 0.25
C PHE A 71 5.84 6.48 -0.51
N SER A 72 6.56 7.50 -0.99
CA SER A 72 7.81 7.36 -1.77
C SER A 72 9.05 6.95 -0.96
N GLY A 73 8.96 6.92 0.38
CA GLY A 73 10.13 6.81 1.25
C GLY A 73 10.92 8.12 1.40
N GLY A 74 10.44 9.23 0.81
CA GLY A 74 10.79 10.62 1.12
C GLY A 74 12.17 11.12 0.65
N ARG A 75 13.15 10.24 0.44
CA ARG A 75 14.50 10.62 -0.05
C ARG A 75 14.75 10.33 -1.52
N TYR A 76 13.82 9.64 -2.16
CA TYR A 76 13.99 9.07 -3.48
C TYR A 76 13.10 9.79 -4.50
N PRO A 77 13.54 9.92 -5.75
CA PRO A 77 12.90 10.76 -6.76
C PRO A 77 11.69 10.07 -7.40
N TYR A 78 10.83 9.42 -6.61
CA TYR A 78 9.54 8.93 -7.10
C TYR A 78 8.51 10.06 -7.01
N ASP A 79 7.84 10.35 -8.11
CA ASP A 79 6.65 11.21 -8.11
C ASP A 79 5.37 10.41 -7.83
N SER A 80 4.22 11.09 -7.77
CA SER A 80 2.94 10.42 -7.50
C SER A 80 2.57 9.39 -8.57
N ASP A 81 2.90 9.65 -9.84
CA ASP A 81 2.56 8.75 -10.95
C ASP A 81 3.40 7.46 -10.85
N ASP A 82 4.69 7.58 -10.51
CA ASP A 82 5.55 6.42 -10.25
C ASP A 82 5.00 5.54 -9.13
N ILE A 83 4.56 6.15 -8.02
CA ILE A 83 4.01 5.41 -6.87
C ILE A 83 2.69 4.73 -7.24
N ILE A 84 1.84 5.38 -8.03
CA ILE A 84 0.60 4.78 -8.53
C ILE A 84 0.91 3.56 -9.42
N GLU A 85 1.89 3.67 -10.32
CA GLU A 85 2.28 2.56 -11.20
C GLU A 85 2.86 1.38 -10.40
N ILE A 86 3.69 1.66 -9.40
CA ILE A 86 4.21 0.65 -8.48
C ILE A 86 3.05 -0.05 -7.73
N ILE A 87 2.09 0.71 -7.21
CA ILE A 87 0.92 0.15 -6.50
C ILE A 87 0.06 -0.73 -7.43
N ASP A 88 -0.23 -0.28 -8.66
CA ASP A 88 -0.99 -1.07 -9.64
C ASP A 88 -0.24 -2.35 -10.02
N PHE A 89 1.08 -2.26 -10.22
CA PHE A 89 1.93 -3.41 -10.51
C PHE A 89 1.91 -4.43 -9.37
N ILE A 90 2.06 -3.98 -8.12
CA ILE A 90 1.94 -4.84 -6.93
C ILE A 90 0.57 -5.50 -6.88
N TYR A 91 -0.49 -4.70 -7.06
CA TYR A 91 -1.86 -5.19 -6.93
C TYR A 91 -2.15 -6.32 -7.93
N ARG A 92 -1.80 -6.11 -9.20
CA ARG A 92 -1.97 -7.11 -10.26
C ARG A 92 -1.08 -8.33 -10.09
N THR A 93 0.09 -8.16 -9.49
CA THR A 93 1.04 -9.26 -9.25
C THR A 93 0.59 -10.16 -8.11
N ILE A 94 0.09 -9.60 -7.01
CA ILE A 94 -0.27 -10.37 -5.81
C ILE A 94 -1.70 -10.91 -5.90
N TRP A 95 -2.63 -10.12 -6.44
CA TRP A 95 -4.06 -10.45 -6.51
C TRP A 95 -4.54 -10.55 -7.96
N SER A 96 -3.79 -11.24 -8.83
CA SER A 96 -4.09 -11.41 -10.25
C SER A 96 -5.48 -11.99 -10.55
N ASP A 97 -6.01 -12.79 -9.62
CA ASP A 97 -7.32 -13.44 -9.74
C ASP A 97 -8.46 -12.58 -9.16
N SER A 98 -8.14 -11.43 -8.56
CA SER A 98 -9.15 -10.49 -8.07
C SER A 98 -9.81 -9.75 -9.22
N PRO A 99 -11.08 -9.32 -9.06
CA PRO A 99 -11.70 -8.43 -10.02
C PRO A 99 -10.89 -7.12 -10.16
N PRO A 100 -11.04 -6.41 -11.29
CA PRO A 100 -10.52 -5.04 -11.40
C PRO A 100 -10.92 -4.22 -10.19
N VAL A 101 -10.03 -3.33 -9.74
CA VAL A 101 -10.25 -2.48 -8.57
C VAL A 101 -11.63 -1.83 -8.68
N SER A 102 -12.51 -2.12 -7.71
CA SER A 102 -13.88 -1.62 -7.69
C SER A 102 -13.97 -0.48 -6.68
N LEU A 103 -14.47 0.67 -7.13
CA LEU A 103 -14.73 1.86 -6.30
C LEU A 103 -15.55 1.51 -5.03
N SER A 104 -16.49 0.57 -5.14
CA SER A 104 -17.45 0.25 -4.07
C SER A 104 -16.85 -0.35 -2.79
N ASN A 105 -15.64 -0.94 -2.85
CA ASN A 105 -15.03 -1.57 -1.66
C ASN A 105 -14.05 -0.63 -0.95
N SER A 106 -13.56 0.40 -1.64
CA SER A 106 -12.61 1.37 -1.10
C SER A 106 -13.27 2.53 -0.36
N ASP A 107 -14.55 2.83 -0.64
CA ASP A 107 -15.23 4.01 -0.08
C ASP A 107 -15.36 3.98 1.46
N ASP A 108 -15.30 2.79 2.06
CA ASP A 108 -15.29 2.64 3.51
C ASP A 108 -13.88 2.75 4.12
N VAL A 109 -12.80 2.80 3.34
CA VAL A 109 -11.42 2.85 3.83
C VAL A 109 -11.06 4.28 4.23
N GLN A 110 -10.42 4.41 5.40
CA GLN A 110 -9.81 5.65 5.85
C GLN A 110 -8.37 5.39 6.27
N LEU A 111 -7.42 6.03 5.59
CA LEU A 111 -6.03 6.04 6.02
C LEU A 111 -5.89 6.94 7.25
N VAL A 112 -5.33 6.39 8.33
CA VAL A 112 -5.18 7.09 9.62
C VAL A 112 -3.73 7.16 10.05
N SER A 113 -3.39 8.24 10.77
CA SER A 113 -2.07 8.43 11.35
C SER A 113 -1.96 7.64 12.67
N ILE A 114 -1.61 6.37 12.55
CA ILE A 114 -1.31 5.45 13.66
C ILE A 114 0.09 4.90 13.39
N SER A 115 0.93 4.73 14.42
CA SER A 115 2.26 4.16 14.24
C SER A 115 2.19 2.70 13.76
N LEU A 116 3.28 2.18 13.19
CA LEU A 116 3.33 0.78 12.77
C LEU A 116 3.18 -0.17 13.96
N ASP A 117 3.82 0.15 15.08
CA ASP A 117 3.76 -0.65 16.30
C ASP A 117 2.34 -0.67 16.89
N ASP A 118 1.69 0.49 16.97
CA ASP A 118 0.30 0.59 17.45
C ASP A 118 -0.67 -0.13 16.50
N TRP A 119 -0.42 -0.07 15.18
CA TRP A 119 -1.20 -0.83 14.21
C TRP A 119 -1.09 -2.33 14.46
N TRP A 120 0.12 -2.86 14.63
CA TRP A 120 0.32 -4.28 14.90
C TRP A 120 -0.25 -4.71 16.25
N ALA A 121 -0.30 -3.82 17.24
CA ALA A 121 -0.91 -4.08 18.54
C ALA A 121 -2.44 -4.08 18.50
N ASP A 122 -3.06 -3.11 17.80
CA ASP A 122 -4.45 -2.74 18.03
C ASP A 122 -5.38 -2.83 16.81
N ARG A 123 -4.91 -3.29 15.63
CA ARG A 123 -5.72 -3.31 14.39
C ARG A 123 -7.08 -4.00 14.52
N GLU A 124 -7.18 -5.07 15.31
CA GLU A 124 -8.42 -5.82 15.58
C GLU A 124 -9.48 -4.99 16.34
N GLN A 125 -9.05 -3.96 17.07
CA GLN A 125 -9.92 -3.12 17.90
C GLN A 125 -10.33 -1.83 17.20
N LEU A 126 -9.77 -1.55 16.02
CA LEU A 126 -10.10 -0.37 15.25
C LEU A 126 -11.50 -0.53 14.65
N PRO A 127 -12.45 0.38 14.93
CA PRO A 127 -13.82 0.21 14.48
C PRO A 127 -13.89 0.17 12.95
N ALA A 128 -14.57 -0.84 12.41
CA ALA A 128 -15.18 -0.73 11.10
C ALA A 128 -16.16 0.46 11.16
N LEU A 129 -16.03 1.42 10.23
CA LEU A 129 -16.97 2.53 10.14
C LEU A 129 -18.37 1.92 9.97
N ILE A 130 -19.21 2.05 11.00
CA ILE A 130 -20.64 1.76 10.89
C ILE A 130 -21.22 2.94 10.11
N THR A 131 -21.49 2.74 8.83
CA THR A 131 -22.30 3.68 8.04
C THR A 131 -23.70 3.71 8.63
N LEU A 132 -23.95 4.69 9.50
CA LEU A 132 -25.32 5.08 9.87
C LEU A 132 -25.91 5.83 8.67
N SER A 133 -26.46 5.07 7.71
CA SER A 133 -27.37 5.63 6.73
C SER A 133 -28.62 6.14 7.45
N LYS A 134 -28.90 7.44 7.31
CA LYS A 134 -30.21 8.04 7.60
C LYS A 134 -31.14 7.87 6.42
#